data_AF-A0A529RCI8-F1
#
_entry.id   AF-A0A529RCI8-F1
#
_cell.length_a   1.000
_cell.length_b   1.000
_cell.length_c   1.000
_cell.angle_alpha   90.00
_cell.angle_beta   90.00
_cell.angle_gamma   90.00
#
_symmetry.space_group_name_H-M   'P 1'
#
loop_
_entity.id
_entity.type
_entity.pdbx_description
1 polymer ?
#
loop_
_entity_poly.entity_id
_entity_poly.type
_entity_poly.pdbx_seq_one_letter_code
_entity_poly.pdbx_strand_id
1 'polypeptide(L)'
;MLPLQAGAPLRTVKGFQMTDFPNLKAKFPSLIPTRMDFECGPGWEVVLDKYFGEVANALPTGVRLRLERVHQKHGSLRVDAMADGAVEQSVQLALDKAEILADSRSYRYCETCGKLGSLRNKHWLYVACEAHADGSPPLPPDEGGISLYGVAYEYDEGLDDLVVVARDDEATD
;
A
#
# COMPACT_ATOMS: atom_id res chain seq x y z
N MET A 1 -26.06 -1.67 23.99
CA MET A 1 -24.80 -0.90 23.92
C MET A 1 -23.65 -1.90 23.91
N LEU A 2 -23.00 -2.11 22.77
CA LEU A 2 -21.78 -2.91 22.67
C LEU A 2 -20.58 -1.97 22.68
N PRO A 3 -19.49 -2.31 23.39
CA PRO A 3 -18.16 -1.83 23.06
C PRO A 3 -17.35 -2.96 22.40
N LEU A 4 -16.95 -2.76 21.15
CA LEU A 4 -15.74 -3.32 20.55
C LEU A 4 -15.00 -2.09 20.02
N GLN A 5 -13.73 -1.85 20.30
CA GLN A 5 -12.61 -2.66 19.85
C GLN A 5 -11.43 -2.53 20.81
N ALA A 6 -10.81 -3.67 21.14
CA ALA A 6 -9.46 -3.67 21.69
C ALA A 6 -8.49 -3.33 20.55
N GLY A 7 -7.74 -2.23 20.70
CA GLY A 7 -6.70 -1.87 19.74
C GLY A 7 -5.67 -2.99 19.61
N ALA A 8 -5.21 -3.23 18.38
CA ALA A 8 -4.18 -4.22 18.10
C ALA A 8 -2.91 -3.92 18.95
N PRO A 9 -2.23 -4.94 19.49
CA PRO A 9 -1.05 -4.74 20.31
C PRO A 9 0.10 -4.19 19.45
N LEU A 10 0.45 -2.91 19.65
CA LEU A 10 1.62 -2.28 19.06
C LEU A 10 2.89 -2.84 19.74
N ARG A 11 3.79 -3.44 18.97
CA ARG A 11 5.15 -3.75 19.42
C ARG A 11 6.12 -2.81 18.71
N THR A 12 6.82 -1.98 19.48
CA THR A 12 7.86 -1.10 18.94
C THR A 12 9.21 -1.78 19.04
N VAL A 13 9.85 -2.06 17.90
CA VAL A 13 11.26 -2.45 17.85
C VAL A 13 11.94 -1.50 16.87
N LYS A 14 12.96 -0.75 17.34
CA LYS A 14 13.80 0.11 16.49
C LYS A 14 13.04 1.19 15.69
N GLY A 15 12.06 1.87 16.31
CA GLY A 15 11.39 3.03 15.67
C GLY A 15 10.44 2.70 14.52
N PHE A 16 10.27 1.42 14.17
CA PHE A 16 9.22 0.94 13.28
C PHE A 16 8.03 0.42 14.11
N GLN A 17 6.82 0.80 13.72
CA GLN A 17 5.59 0.23 14.28
C GLN A 17 5.39 -1.14 13.65
N MET A 18 5.37 -2.20 14.48
CA MET A 18 4.92 -3.52 14.05
C MET A 18 3.45 -3.69 14.39
N THR A 19 2.64 -4.02 13.38
CA THR A 19 1.20 -4.18 13.49
C THR A 19 0.78 -5.57 12.98
N ASP A 20 -0.12 -6.24 13.71
CA ASP A 20 -0.53 -7.63 13.43
C ASP A 20 -1.72 -7.76 12.46
N PHE A 21 -2.46 -6.66 12.21
CA PHE A 21 -3.63 -6.57 11.31
C PHE A 21 -4.54 -7.82 11.27
N PRO A 22 -5.18 -8.21 12.41
CA PRO A 22 -5.94 -9.44 12.51
C PRO A 22 -7.14 -9.52 11.55
N ASN A 23 -7.78 -8.38 11.24
CA ASN A 23 -8.91 -8.36 10.30
C ASN A 23 -8.45 -8.67 8.87
N LEU A 24 -7.31 -8.12 8.43
CA LEU A 24 -6.75 -8.43 7.12
C LEU A 24 -6.38 -9.91 7.01
N LYS A 25 -5.72 -10.46 8.04
CA LYS A 25 -5.37 -11.90 8.09
C LYS A 25 -6.61 -12.80 8.05
N ALA A 26 -7.71 -12.39 8.69
CA ALA A 26 -8.98 -13.11 8.65
C ALA A 26 -9.66 -13.01 7.28
N LYS A 27 -9.57 -11.86 6.61
CA LYS A 27 -10.19 -11.59 5.31
C LYS A 27 -9.41 -12.20 4.13
N PHE A 28 -8.09 -12.20 4.20
CA PHE A 28 -7.19 -12.68 3.14
C PHE A 28 -6.23 -13.79 3.63
N PRO A 29 -6.73 -14.88 4.23
CA PRO A 29 -5.88 -15.91 4.84
C PRO A 29 -5.03 -16.68 3.83
N SER A 30 -5.38 -16.65 2.54
CA SER A 30 -4.60 -17.26 1.45
C SER A 30 -3.47 -16.37 0.93
N LEU A 31 -3.50 -15.06 1.19
CA LEU A 31 -2.51 -14.08 0.72
C LEU A 31 -1.54 -13.66 1.83
N ILE A 32 -2.01 -13.64 3.08
CA ILE A 32 -1.24 -13.14 4.22
C ILE A 32 -0.81 -14.31 5.12
N PRO A 33 0.51 -14.58 5.23
CA PRO A 33 0.99 -15.61 6.15
C PRO A 33 0.61 -15.29 7.60
N THR A 34 0.09 -16.27 8.34
CA THR A 34 -0.43 -16.07 9.71
C THR A 34 0.57 -15.40 10.66
N ARG A 35 1.86 -15.74 10.53
CA ARG A 35 2.95 -15.26 11.40
C ARG A 35 3.69 -14.04 10.85
N MET A 36 3.23 -13.44 9.75
CA MET A 36 3.86 -12.24 9.22
C MET A 36 3.46 -11.02 10.05
N ASP A 37 4.44 -10.20 10.42
CA ASP A 37 4.24 -8.88 10.99
C ASP A 37 4.35 -7.82 9.89
N PHE A 38 3.63 -6.71 10.06
CA PHE A 38 3.65 -5.59 9.13
C PHE A 38 4.40 -4.43 9.78
N GLU A 39 5.43 -3.93 9.11
CA GLU A 39 6.30 -2.84 9.58
C GLU A 39 5.73 -1.48 9.17
N CYS A 40 4.45 -1.25 9.46
CA CYS A 40 3.74 -0.03 9.15
C CYS A 40 2.62 0.27 10.16
N GLY A 41 2.13 1.51 10.12
CA GLY A 41 1.12 1.99 11.08
C GLY A 41 -0.28 1.42 10.82
N PRO A 42 -1.08 1.20 11.90
CA PRO A 42 -2.40 0.56 11.81
C PRO A 42 -3.42 1.34 10.97
N GLY A 43 -3.21 2.64 10.78
CA GLY A 43 -4.06 3.49 9.96
C GLY A 43 -4.07 3.13 8.47
N TRP A 44 -3.08 2.38 7.99
CA TRP A 44 -3.03 1.90 6.61
C TRP A 44 -3.79 0.60 6.36
N GLU A 45 -4.54 0.08 7.34
CA GLU A 45 -5.42 -1.09 7.14
C GLU A 45 -6.34 -0.93 5.92
N VAL A 46 -6.89 0.28 5.71
CA VAL A 46 -7.76 0.59 4.56
C VAL A 46 -7.03 0.50 3.22
N VAL A 47 -5.75 0.86 3.18
CA VAL A 47 -4.93 0.80 1.96
C VAL A 47 -4.60 -0.67 1.64
N LEU A 48 -4.19 -1.41 2.67
CA LEU A 48 -3.88 -2.83 2.55
C LEU A 48 -5.12 -3.67 2.20
N ASP A 49 -6.30 -3.31 2.71
CA ASP A 49 -7.55 -3.98 2.36
C ASP A 49 -7.84 -3.91 0.85
N LYS A 50 -7.63 -2.74 0.25
CA LYS A 50 -7.76 -2.55 -1.21
C LYS A 50 -6.70 -3.33 -1.97
N TYR A 51 -5.43 -3.21 -1.56
CA TYR A 51 -4.31 -3.94 -2.17
C TYR A 51 -4.58 -5.45 -2.22
N PHE A 52 -4.90 -6.07 -1.08
CA PHE A 52 -5.15 -7.51 -1.04
C PHE A 52 -6.42 -7.92 -1.80
N GLY A 53 -7.42 -7.03 -1.88
CA GLY A 53 -8.58 -7.24 -2.75
C GLY A 53 -8.21 -7.27 -4.24
N GLU A 54 -7.39 -6.32 -4.69
CA GLU A 54 -6.89 -6.25 -6.07
C GLU A 54 -6.04 -7.48 -6.42
N VAL A 55 -5.12 -7.86 -5.53
CA VAL A 55 -4.29 -9.06 -5.69
C VAL A 55 -5.14 -10.34 -5.71
N ALA A 56 -6.14 -10.46 -4.83
CA ALA A 56 -7.04 -11.61 -4.83
C ALA A 56 -7.82 -11.75 -6.15
N ASN A 57 -8.20 -10.63 -6.76
CA ASN A 57 -8.91 -10.62 -8.04
C ASN A 57 -7.99 -10.89 -9.24
N ALA A 58 -6.72 -10.46 -9.16
CA ALA A 58 -5.75 -10.62 -10.23
C ALA A 58 -5.14 -12.03 -10.29
N LEU A 59 -4.97 -12.69 -9.14
CA LEU A 59 -4.29 -13.98 -9.08
C LEU A 59 -5.14 -15.10 -9.69
N PRO A 60 -4.58 -15.89 -10.62
CA PRO A 60 -5.26 -17.07 -11.14
C PRO A 60 -5.53 -18.12 -10.06
N THR A 61 -6.57 -18.92 -10.27
CA THR A 61 -6.89 -20.03 -9.36
C THR A 61 -5.70 -20.99 -9.24
N GLY A 62 -5.29 -21.28 -8.00
CA GLY A 62 -4.19 -22.20 -7.70
C GLY A 62 -2.80 -21.55 -7.68
N VAL A 63 -2.66 -20.30 -8.12
CA VAL A 63 -1.43 -19.51 -7.95
C VAL A 63 -1.46 -18.85 -6.57
N ARG A 64 -0.34 -18.94 -5.84
CA ARG A 64 -0.19 -18.28 -4.53
C ARG A 64 0.55 -16.96 -4.67
N LEU A 65 0.27 -16.04 -3.76
CA LEU A 65 1.13 -14.87 -3.56
C LEU A 65 2.27 -15.24 -2.61
N ARG A 66 3.49 -14.88 -2.99
CA ARG A 66 4.64 -14.79 -2.08
C ARG A 66 4.73 -13.36 -1.58
N LEU A 67 4.17 -13.12 -0.40
CA LEU A 67 4.28 -11.86 0.31
C LEU A 67 5.58 -11.88 1.15
N GLU A 68 6.53 -11.01 0.82
CA GLU A 68 7.84 -10.97 1.49
C GLU A 68 7.90 -9.93 2.60
N ARG A 69 7.41 -8.71 2.32
CA ARG A 69 7.43 -7.62 3.29
C ARG A 69 6.31 -6.63 3.06
N VAL A 70 5.79 -6.08 4.15
CA VAL A 70 4.95 -4.89 4.15
C VAL A 70 5.57 -3.90 5.11
N HIS A 71 5.97 -2.73 4.62
CA HIS A 71 6.75 -1.79 5.41
C HIS A 71 6.54 -0.34 4.99
N GLN A 72 6.87 0.59 5.89
CA GLN A 72 6.94 2.01 5.56
C GLN A 72 8.32 2.38 4.97
N LYS A 73 8.33 3.16 3.89
CA LYS A 73 9.55 3.74 3.32
C LYS A 73 9.26 5.13 2.77
N HIS A 74 10.06 6.13 3.19
CA HIS A 74 9.92 7.52 2.76
C HIS A 74 8.50 8.12 2.95
N GLY A 75 7.81 7.72 4.02
CA GLY A 75 6.46 8.22 4.33
C GLY A 75 5.34 7.52 3.58
N SER A 76 5.63 6.48 2.80
CA SER A 76 4.63 5.70 2.07
C SER A 76 4.74 4.21 2.38
N LEU A 77 3.70 3.47 1.99
CA LEU A 77 3.61 2.03 2.12
C LEU A 77 4.33 1.33 0.97
N ARG A 78 5.13 0.31 1.30
CA ARG A 78 5.73 -0.62 0.34
C ARG A 78 5.25 -2.03 0.64
N VAL A 79 4.83 -2.71 -0.40
CA VAL A 79 4.49 -4.13 -0.36
C VAL A 79 5.41 -4.84 -1.34
N ASP A 80 6.29 -5.67 -0.81
CA ASP A 80 7.18 -6.51 -1.61
C ASP A 80 6.48 -7.87 -1.76
N ALA A 81 5.90 -8.13 -2.94
CA ALA A 81 5.22 -9.39 -3.21
C ALA A 81 5.42 -9.86 -4.66
N MET A 82 5.20 -11.14 -4.91
CA MET A 82 5.22 -11.71 -6.27
C MET A 82 4.34 -12.93 -6.36
N ALA A 83 3.89 -13.29 -7.56
CA ALA A 83 3.26 -14.59 -7.77
C ALA A 83 4.27 -15.73 -7.57
N ASP A 84 3.83 -16.83 -6.96
CA ASP A 84 4.61 -18.06 -6.91
C ASP A 84 4.66 -18.70 -8.31
N GLY A 85 5.79 -18.53 -9.01
CA GLY A 85 6.03 -19.09 -10.34
C GLY A 85 5.76 -18.10 -11.48
N ALA A 86 5.86 -18.57 -12.71
CA ALA A 86 5.60 -17.74 -13.89
C ALA A 86 4.08 -17.53 -14.06
N VAL A 87 3.69 -16.30 -14.32
CA VAL A 87 2.32 -15.90 -14.64
C VAL A 87 2.30 -15.13 -15.95
N GLU A 88 1.11 -15.02 -16.56
CA GLU A 88 0.90 -14.16 -17.72
C GLU A 88 1.30 -12.71 -17.42
N GLN A 89 1.82 -12.01 -18.41
CA GLN A 89 2.25 -10.60 -18.26
C GLN A 89 1.12 -9.70 -17.75
N SER A 90 -0.12 -9.97 -18.14
CA SER A 90 -1.29 -9.22 -17.67
C SER A 90 -1.54 -9.38 -16.17
N VAL A 91 -1.26 -10.57 -15.60
CA VAL A 91 -1.34 -10.82 -14.16
C VAL A 91 -0.21 -10.08 -13.45
N GLN A 92 1.02 -10.17 -13.95
CA GLN A 92 2.15 -9.45 -13.36
C GLN A 92 1.91 -7.94 -13.37
N LEU A 93 1.43 -7.39 -14.50
CA LEU A 93 1.05 -5.98 -14.61
C LEU A 93 -0.02 -5.59 -13.57
N ALA A 94 -1.01 -6.45 -13.33
CA ALA A 94 -2.04 -6.17 -12.33
C ALA A 94 -1.48 -6.17 -10.89
N LEU A 95 -0.51 -7.04 -10.58
CA LEU A 95 0.18 -7.04 -9.29
C LEU A 95 1.03 -5.78 -9.11
N ASP A 96 1.82 -5.41 -10.12
CA ASP A 96 2.68 -4.22 -10.09
C ASP A 96 1.82 -2.95 -9.92
N LYS A 97 0.68 -2.87 -10.62
CA LYS A 97 -0.28 -1.78 -10.45
C LYS A 97 -0.86 -1.74 -9.03
N ALA A 98 -1.21 -2.89 -8.44
CA ALA A 98 -1.72 -2.93 -7.08
C ALA A 98 -0.67 -2.41 -6.07
N GLU A 99 0.61 -2.75 -6.24
CA GLU A 99 1.70 -2.24 -5.40
C GLU A 99 1.85 -0.72 -5.51
N ILE A 100 1.82 -0.18 -6.73
CA ILE A 100 1.88 1.27 -6.96
C ILE A 100 0.64 1.97 -6.40
N LEU A 101 -0.54 1.40 -6.57
CA LEU A 101 -1.77 1.95 -5.98
C LEU A 101 -1.68 1.96 -4.45
N ALA A 102 -1.14 0.92 -3.82
CA ALA A 102 -0.93 0.89 -2.38
C ALA A 102 0.03 2.00 -1.92
N ASP A 103 1.11 2.23 -2.67
CA ASP A 103 2.04 3.34 -2.44
C ASP A 103 1.33 4.70 -2.54
N SER A 104 0.71 5.00 -3.67
CA SER A 104 0.02 6.28 -3.93
C SER A 104 -1.09 6.54 -2.91
N ARG A 105 -1.93 5.52 -2.61
CA ARG A 105 -3.01 5.65 -1.61
C ARG A 105 -2.47 5.94 -0.22
N SER A 106 -1.33 5.37 0.17
CA SER A 106 -0.80 5.55 1.52
C SER A 106 -0.50 7.01 1.87
N TYR A 107 -0.20 7.87 0.89
CA TYR A 107 -0.04 9.32 1.08
C TYR A 107 -1.31 10.05 1.53
N ARG A 108 -2.48 9.41 1.40
CA ARG A 108 -3.81 10.01 1.63
C ARG A 108 -4.39 9.61 2.97
N TYR A 109 -3.81 8.61 3.65
CA TYR A 109 -4.33 8.09 4.92
C TYR A 109 -3.31 8.21 6.04
N CYS A 110 -3.72 8.79 7.16
CA CYS A 110 -2.91 8.89 8.37
C CYS A 110 -2.47 7.50 8.82
N GLU A 111 -1.15 7.28 8.93
CA GLU A 111 -0.57 5.98 9.33
C GLU A 111 -0.99 5.55 10.73
N THR A 112 -1.39 6.49 11.59
CA THR A 112 -1.81 6.21 12.98
C THR A 112 -3.29 5.83 13.11
N CYS A 113 -4.19 6.45 12.34
CA CYS A 113 -5.64 6.30 12.57
C CYS A 113 -6.51 6.10 11.32
N GLY A 114 -5.92 6.11 10.12
CA GLY A 114 -6.63 5.83 8.88
C GLY A 114 -7.61 6.91 8.43
N LYS A 115 -7.66 8.06 9.10
CA LYS A 115 -8.36 9.25 8.58
C LYS A 115 -7.57 9.87 7.44
N LEU A 116 -8.23 10.66 6.60
CA LEU A 116 -7.56 11.44 5.56
C LEU A 116 -6.41 12.27 6.15
N GLY A 117 -5.27 12.20 5.50
CA GLY A 117 -4.03 12.83 5.90
C GLY A 117 -3.25 13.33 4.72
N SER A 118 -2.08 13.88 5.01
CA SER A 118 -1.14 14.34 4.00
C SER A 118 0.26 13.91 4.40
N LEU A 119 1.15 13.81 3.42
CA LEU A 119 2.57 13.66 3.67
C LEU A 119 3.07 14.83 4.50
N ARG A 120 3.94 14.56 5.47
CA ARG A 120 4.54 15.55 6.37
C ARG A 120 5.99 15.18 6.63
N ASN A 121 6.74 16.17 7.10
CA ASN A 121 8.12 16.00 7.52
C ASN A 121 8.32 16.64 8.90
N LYS A 122 8.99 15.91 9.79
CA LYS A 122 9.48 16.42 11.08
C LYS A 122 10.92 15.99 11.30
N HIS A 123 11.10 14.68 11.48
CA HIS A 123 12.42 14.03 11.57
C HIS A 123 12.58 12.93 10.52
N TRP A 124 11.46 12.39 10.03
CA TRP A 124 11.33 11.51 8.88
C TRP A 124 10.02 11.86 8.16
N LEU A 125 9.83 11.31 6.95
CA LEU A 125 8.58 11.42 6.20
C LEU A 125 7.53 10.48 6.77
N TYR A 126 6.31 10.99 6.98
CA TYR A 126 5.17 10.25 7.52
C TYR A 126 3.86 10.85 7.00
N VAL A 127 2.77 10.09 7.05
CA VAL A 127 1.45 10.59 6.63
C VAL A 127 0.56 10.76 7.84
N ALA A 128 0.05 11.97 8.04
CA ALA A 128 -0.78 12.28 9.18
C ALA A 128 -1.94 13.22 8.86
N CYS A 129 -3.06 12.97 9.53
CA CYS A 129 -4.17 13.93 9.63
C CYS A 129 -3.77 15.09 10.53
N GLU A 130 -4.52 16.19 10.52
CA GLU A 130 -4.22 17.38 11.33
C GLU A 130 -4.05 17.06 12.83
N ALA A 131 -4.85 16.14 13.37
CA ALA A 131 -4.75 15.74 14.78
C ALA A 131 -3.43 15.03 15.13
N HIS A 132 -2.81 14.35 14.16
CA HIS A 132 -1.54 13.64 14.32
C HIS A 132 -0.39 14.34 13.60
N ALA A 133 -0.62 15.55 13.09
CA ALA A 133 0.39 16.30 12.36
C ALA A 133 1.53 16.77 13.26
N ASP A 134 1.30 16.90 14.56
CA ASP A 134 2.29 17.35 15.54
C ASP A 134 2.97 18.69 15.13
N GLY A 135 2.15 19.57 14.55
CA GLY A 135 2.55 20.89 14.07
C GLY A 135 3.25 20.92 12.71
N SER A 136 3.56 19.78 12.10
CA SER A 136 4.20 19.75 10.78
C SER A 136 3.20 20.11 9.66
N PRO A 137 3.55 21.04 8.75
CA PRO A 137 2.70 21.40 7.62
C PRO A 137 2.59 20.24 6.61
N PRO A 138 1.51 20.20 5.80
CA PRO A 138 1.36 19.22 4.73
C PRO A 138 2.38 19.48 3.62
N LEU A 139 2.84 18.41 2.99
CA LEU A 139 3.67 18.37 1.80
C LEU A 139 2.88 17.74 0.66
N PRO A 140 3.19 18.07 -0.61
CA PRO A 140 2.67 17.32 -1.74
C PRO A 140 3.12 15.84 -1.64
N PRO A 141 2.32 14.89 -2.16
CA PRO A 141 2.74 13.50 -2.31
C PRO A 141 4.03 13.39 -3.13
N ASP A 142 4.86 12.40 -2.82
CA ASP A 142 6.02 12.04 -3.64
C ASP A 142 5.63 10.89 -4.58
N GLU A 143 4.79 11.21 -5.57
CA GLU A 143 4.21 10.22 -6.50
C GLU A 143 5.07 9.92 -7.73
N GLY A 144 6.17 10.66 -7.94
CA GLY A 144 7.12 10.42 -9.03
C GLY A 144 6.48 10.29 -10.42
N GLY A 145 7.26 9.79 -11.39
CA GLY A 145 6.71 9.31 -12.66
C GLY A 145 6.56 7.80 -12.62
N ILE A 146 5.37 7.27 -12.90
CA ILE A 146 5.11 5.82 -12.89
C ILE A 146 5.27 5.30 -14.32
N SER A 147 6.20 4.38 -14.55
CA SER A 147 6.34 3.69 -15.84
C SER A 147 6.33 2.19 -15.63
N LEU A 148 5.41 1.50 -16.29
CA LEU A 148 5.27 0.05 -16.26
C LEU A 148 5.27 -0.46 -17.70
N TYR A 149 6.21 -1.34 -18.04
CA TYR A 149 6.28 -2.00 -19.35
C TYR A 149 6.23 -1.02 -20.55
N GLY A 150 6.89 0.13 -20.45
CA GLY A 150 6.93 1.15 -21.51
C GLY A 150 5.66 2.02 -21.60
N VAL A 151 4.78 1.94 -20.61
CA VAL A 151 3.59 2.79 -20.51
C VAL A 151 3.71 3.69 -19.30
N ALA A 152 3.58 4.99 -19.51
CA ALA A 152 3.55 5.99 -18.46
C ALA A 152 2.15 6.08 -17.85
N TYR A 153 2.10 6.09 -16.53
CA TYR A 153 0.89 6.21 -15.73
C TYR A 153 0.98 7.40 -14.78
N GLU A 154 -0.18 7.92 -14.40
CA GLU A 154 -0.35 8.79 -13.24
C GLU A 154 -1.45 8.23 -12.35
N TYR A 155 -1.35 8.49 -11.05
CA TYR A 155 -2.41 8.16 -10.12
C TYR A 155 -3.51 9.23 -10.17
N ASP A 156 -4.72 8.82 -10.54
CA ASP A 156 -5.89 9.69 -10.50
C ASP A 156 -6.62 9.48 -9.17
N GLU A 157 -6.53 10.47 -8.28
CA GLU A 157 -7.16 10.40 -6.95
C GLU A 157 -8.69 10.34 -7.01
N GLY A 158 -9.31 10.87 -8.07
CA GLY A 158 -10.76 10.83 -8.24
C GLY A 158 -11.28 9.46 -8.69
N LEU A 159 -10.50 8.75 -9.50
CA LEU A 159 -10.78 7.38 -9.94
C LEU A 159 -10.24 6.32 -8.98
N ASP A 160 -9.29 6.67 -8.11
CA ASP A 160 -8.54 5.76 -7.25
C ASP A 160 -7.83 4.65 -8.06
N ASP A 161 -7.30 5.02 -9.23
CA ASP A 161 -6.71 4.12 -10.22
C ASP A 161 -5.53 4.78 -10.98
N LEU A 162 -4.74 3.96 -11.67
CA LEU A 162 -3.65 4.40 -12.54
C LEU A 162 -4.16 4.64 -13.96
N VAL A 163 -4.12 5.91 -14.39
CA VAL A 163 -4.52 6.34 -15.72
C VAL A 163 -3.30 6.43 -16.63
N VAL A 164 -3.45 6.00 -17.88
CA VAL A 164 -2.37 6.10 -18.89
C VAL A 164 -2.22 7.56 -19.31
N VAL A 165 -0.99 8.08 -19.23
CA VAL A 165 -0.68 9.47 -19.62
C VAL A 165 0.12 9.54 -20.92
N ALA A 166 0.96 8.55 -21.18
CA ALA A 166 1.64 8.38 -22.45
C ALA A 166 1.95 6.90 -22.67
N ARG A 167 2.00 6.49 -23.93
CA ARG A 167 2.68 5.25 -24.32
C ARG A 167 4.01 5.69 -24.90
N ASP A 168 5.11 5.03 -24.56
CA ASP A 168 6.32 5.20 -25.34
C ASP A 168 5.97 4.73 -26.75
N ASP A 169 5.64 5.66 -27.64
CA ASP A 169 5.41 5.36 -29.04
C ASP A 169 6.66 4.63 -29.52
N GLU A 170 6.46 3.42 -30.06
CA GLU A 170 7.50 2.62 -30.68
C GLU A 170 8.42 3.56 -31.47
N ALA A 171 9.72 3.53 -31.11
CA ALA A 171 10.77 4.08 -31.94
C ALA A 171 10.52 3.57 -33.37
N THR A 172 9.92 4.44 -34.18
CA THR A 172 9.53 4.12 -35.53
C THR A 172 10.81 4.19 -36.35
N ASP A 173 11.29 3.00 -36.71
CA ASP A 173 12.25 2.64 -37.78
C ASP A 173 13.66 3.25 -37.74
#